data_AF-A0A257Q9G1-F1
#
_entry.id   AF-A0A257Q9G1-F1
#
_cell.length_a   1.000
_cell.length_b   1.000
_cell.length_c   1.000
_cell.angle_alpha   90.00
_cell.angle_beta   90.00
_cell.angle_gamma   90.00
#
_symmetry.space_group_name_H-M   'P 1'
#
loop_
_entity.id
_entity.type
_entity.pdbx_description
1 polymer ?
#
loop_
_entity_poly.entity_id
_entity_poly.type
_entity_poly.pdbx_seq_one_letter_code
_entity_poly.pdbx_strand_id
1 'polypeptide(L)'
;MDNQNNVSNSPEQRAVYNELQPKIVEFHTQIPLNPALWKVVLGASEKLDKKTLTPTQARFVEETLSDFRDSGADLGEAQKTRIKAIATELAALTQKFSEQALDAKNAWTLVLDDDSRLSGLPESAQEMLLQNAIHKGLATKENPKYLINHQEPCKIAVLTYADDADLRRTVWQASVNVARQAPYDNRPLIPKILALRQEEAQILGKAHFPDHI
;
A
#
# COMPACT_ATOMS: atom_id res chain seq x y z
N MET A 1 11.42 6.94 -5.30
CA MET A 1 10.52 7.73 -4.43
C MET A 1 9.75 6.84 -3.45
N ASP A 2 9.33 5.64 -3.87
CA ASP A 2 8.50 4.75 -3.03
C ASP A 2 9.13 4.37 -1.68
N ASN A 3 10.45 4.16 -1.61
CA ASN A 3 11.10 3.79 -0.35
C ASN A 3 10.97 4.90 0.72
N GLN A 4 11.24 6.17 0.37
CA GLN A 4 11.14 7.28 1.33
C GLN A 4 9.70 7.53 1.79
N ASN A 5 8.72 7.40 0.89
CA ASN A 5 7.31 7.48 1.27
C ASN A 5 6.89 6.41 2.27
N ASN A 6 7.57 5.27 2.28
CA ASN A 6 7.28 4.16 3.17
C ASN A 6 7.98 4.30 4.54
N VAL A 7 9.21 4.82 4.58
CA VAL A 7 10.04 4.85 5.80
C VAL A 7 10.10 6.22 6.49
N SER A 8 9.78 7.31 5.78
CA SER A 8 9.87 8.68 6.29
C SER A 8 8.89 9.57 5.55
N ASN A 9 7.58 9.39 5.80
CA ASN A 9 6.52 10.16 5.14
C ASN A 9 6.37 11.56 5.75
N SER A 10 6.52 12.62 4.95
CA SER A 10 6.18 14.01 5.31
C SER A 10 5.02 14.56 4.45
N PRO A 11 4.27 15.57 4.94
CA PRO A 11 3.24 16.24 4.15
C PRO A 11 3.74 16.79 2.81
N GLU A 12 4.95 17.36 2.79
CA GLU A 12 5.57 17.93 1.59
C GLU A 12 5.93 16.84 0.58
N GLN A 13 6.52 15.73 1.04
CA GLN A 13 6.83 14.59 0.19
C GLN A 13 5.57 13.93 -0.37
N ARG A 14 4.52 13.81 0.46
CA ARG A 14 3.22 13.28 0.04
C ARG A 14 2.59 14.15 -1.04
N ALA A 15 2.66 15.47 -0.90
CA ALA A 15 2.15 16.40 -1.92
C ALA A 15 2.87 16.22 -3.27
N VAL A 16 4.21 16.16 -3.25
CA VAL A 16 5.01 15.93 -4.47
C VAL A 16 4.72 14.56 -5.07
N TYR A 17 4.61 13.51 -4.24
CA TYR A 17 4.26 12.18 -4.73
C TYR A 17 2.90 12.16 -5.41
N ASN A 18 1.88 12.76 -4.79
CA ASN A 18 0.53 12.82 -5.35
C ASN A 18 0.47 13.61 -6.66
N GLU A 19 1.33 14.61 -6.83
CA GLU A 19 1.44 15.36 -8.09
C GLU A 19 2.10 14.52 -9.21
N LEU A 20 3.15 13.76 -8.89
CA LEU A 20 3.94 13.02 -9.87
C LEU A 20 3.39 11.63 -10.19
N GLN A 21 2.71 10.99 -9.25
CA GLN A 21 2.21 9.62 -9.38
C GLN A 21 1.38 9.40 -10.64
N PRO A 22 0.42 10.28 -11.02
CA PRO A 22 -0.34 10.11 -12.25
C PRO A 22 0.54 10.08 -13.51
N LYS A 23 1.58 10.94 -13.57
CA LYS A 23 2.50 11.00 -14.72
C LYS A 23 3.37 9.76 -14.82
N ILE A 24 3.82 9.23 -13.68
CA ILE A 24 4.62 8.00 -13.61
C ILE A 24 3.78 6.81 -14.08
N VAL A 25 2.55 6.68 -13.56
CA VAL A 25 1.63 5.61 -13.95
C VAL A 25 1.30 5.70 -15.43
N GLU A 26 0.94 6.88 -15.92
CA GLU A 26 0.69 7.09 -17.35
C GLU A 26 1.88 6.68 -18.21
N PHE A 27 3.08 7.13 -17.88
CA PHE A 27 4.30 6.77 -18.62
C PHE A 27 4.51 5.26 -18.68
N HIS A 28 4.45 4.57 -17.54
CA HIS A 28 4.66 3.12 -17.50
C HIS A 28 3.57 2.34 -18.23
N THR A 29 2.31 2.75 -18.11
CA THR A 29 1.20 2.12 -18.85
C THR A 29 1.28 2.36 -20.36
N GLN A 30 1.87 3.48 -20.80
CA GLN A 30 2.04 3.77 -22.22
C GLN A 30 3.08 2.88 -22.91
N ILE A 31 4.08 2.36 -22.20
CA ILE A 31 5.15 1.54 -22.78
C ILE A 31 4.60 0.29 -23.49
N PRO A 32 3.93 -0.65 -22.81
CA PRO A 32 3.41 -1.86 -23.47
C PRO A 32 2.25 -1.56 -24.41
N LEU A 33 1.50 -0.48 -24.17
CA LEU A 33 0.34 -0.10 -24.97
C LEU A 33 0.69 0.71 -26.22
N ASN A 34 1.97 1.07 -26.44
CA ASN A 34 2.39 1.81 -27.62
C ASN A 34 2.46 0.88 -28.84
N PRO A 35 1.59 1.07 -29.85
CA PRO A 35 1.52 0.16 -31.00
C PRO A 35 2.78 0.20 -31.87
N ALA A 36 3.45 1.35 -31.97
CA ALA A 36 4.69 1.47 -32.73
C ALA A 36 5.83 0.71 -32.05
N LEU A 37 5.94 0.84 -30.72
CA LEU A 37 6.92 0.08 -29.94
C LEU A 37 6.63 -1.41 -30.01
N TRP A 38 5.38 -1.82 -29.81
CA TRP A 38 5.00 -3.24 -29.88
C TRP A 38 5.34 -3.87 -31.23
N LYS A 39 5.08 -3.16 -32.34
CA LYS A 39 5.45 -3.60 -33.68
C LYS A 39 6.96 -3.81 -33.83
N VAL A 40 7.78 -2.94 -33.24
CA VAL A 40 9.24 -3.07 -33.27
C VAL A 40 9.70 -4.28 -32.44
N VAL A 41 9.18 -4.44 -31.22
CA VAL A 41 9.53 -5.56 -30.33
C VAL A 41 9.14 -6.90 -30.95
N LEU A 42 7.90 -7.02 -31.44
CA LEU A 42 7.40 -8.23 -32.07
C LEU A 42 8.21 -8.56 -33.33
N GLY A 43 8.39 -7.59 -34.23
CA GLY A 43 9.15 -7.80 -35.46
C GLY A 43 10.65 -8.07 -35.24
N ALA A 44 11.24 -7.56 -34.15
CA ALA A 44 12.60 -7.94 -33.75
C ALA A 44 12.64 -9.39 -33.28
N SER A 45 11.67 -9.81 -32.45
CA SER A 45 11.61 -11.18 -31.93
C SER A 45 11.46 -12.24 -33.03
N GLU A 46 10.72 -11.93 -34.09
CA GLU A 46 10.51 -12.83 -35.24
C GLU A 46 11.77 -13.02 -36.10
N LYS A 47 12.69 -12.04 -36.08
CA LYS A 47 13.94 -12.08 -36.86
C LYS A 47 15.08 -12.78 -36.11
N LEU A 48 14.92 -13.05 -34.82
CA LEU A 48 15.94 -13.72 -34.03
C LEU A 48 16.01 -15.21 -34.39
N ASP A 49 17.20 -15.70 -34.75
CA ASP A 49 17.43 -17.14 -34.80
C ASP A 49 17.57 -17.68 -33.38
N LYS A 50 16.51 -18.33 -32.90
CA LYS A 50 16.45 -18.94 -31.56
C LYS A 50 17.59 -19.93 -31.30
N LYS A 51 18.23 -20.49 -32.33
CA LYS A 51 19.37 -21.41 -32.19
C LYS A 51 20.68 -20.70 -31.82
N THR A 52 20.74 -19.39 -31.99
CA THR A 52 21.93 -18.56 -31.70
C THR A 52 21.87 -17.87 -30.35
N LEU A 53 20.70 -17.86 -29.70
CA LEU A 53 20.51 -17.24 -28.39
C LEU A 53 21.00 -18.16 -27.28
N THR A 54 21.66 -17.57 -26.28
CA THR A 54 21.84 -18.25 -25.00
C THR A 54 20.48 -18.47 -24.31
N PRO A 55 20.36 -19.44 -23.39
CA PRO A 55 19.11 -19.67 -22.65
C PRO A 55 18.57 -18.41 -21.95
N THR A 56 19.45 -17.60 -21.37
CA THR A 56 19.07 -16.34 -20.70
C THR A 56 18.49 -15.32 -21.67
N GLN A 57 19.08 -15.17 -22.87
CA GLN A 57 18.57 -14.26 -23.89
C GLN A 57 17.23 -14.73 -24.46
N ALA A 58 17.09 -16.04 -24.69
CA ALA A 58 15.82 -16.61 -25.13
C ALA A 58 14.71 -16.34 -24.09
N ARG A 59 14.99 -16.58 -22.80
CA ARG A 59 14.05 -16.28 -21.72
C ARG A 59 13.71 -14.80 -21.64
N PHE A 60 14.70 -13.91 -21.76
CA PHE A 60 14.45 -12.46 -21.75
C PHE A 60 13.48 -12.02 -22.86
N VAL A 61 13.64 -12.57 -24.07
CA VAL A 61 12.72 -12.28 -25.19
C VAL A 61 11.33 -12.82 -24.89
N GLU A 62 11.21 -14.05 -24.39
CA GLU A 62 9.92 -14.66 -24.04
C GLU A 62 9.18 -13.86 -22.98
N GLU A 63 9.85 -13.49 -21.89
CA GLU A 63 9.27 -12.68 -20.81
C GLU A 63 8.86 -11.30 -21.32
N THR A 64 9.72 -10.62 -22.08
CA THR A 64 9.39 -9.30 -22.64
C THR A 64 8.14 -9.36 -23.51
N LEU A 65 8.00 -10.41 -24.33
CA LEU A 65 6.79 -10.59 -25.15
C LEU A 65 5.56 -10.91 -24.29
N SER A 66 5.72 -11.71 -23.22
CA SER A 66 4.62 -12.00 -22.29
C SER A 66 4.17 -10.73 -21.59
N ASP A 67 5.09 -9.97 -20.99
CA ASP A 67 4.82 -8.73 -20.26
C ASP A 67 4.03 -7.72 -21.11
N PHE A 68 4.41 -7.55 -22.38
CA PHE A 68 3.68 -6.69 -23.31
C PHE A 68 2.26 -7.20 -23.55
N ARG A 69 2.08 -8.50 -23.79
CA ARG A 69 0.76 -9.10 -24.06
C ARG A 69 -0.14 -9.07 -22.83
N ASP A 70 0.40 -9.45 -21.68
CA ASP A 70 -0.30 -9.43 -20.39
C ASP A 70 -0.68 -8.01 -19.98
N SER A 71 0.04 -7.00 -20.48
CA SER A 71 -0.31 -5.58 -20.34
C SER A 71 -1.27 -5.06 -21.43
N GLY A 72 -1.68 -5.89 -22.39
CA GLY A 72 -2.66 -5.53 -23.43
C GLY A 72 -2.09 -4.96 -24.73
N ALA A 73 -0.83 -5.26 -25.08
CA ALA A 73 -0.21 -4.78 -26.32
C ALA A 73 -0.96 -5.20 -27.60
N ASP A 74 -1.64 -6.36 -27.58
CA ASP A 74 -2.42 -6.89 -28.70
C ASP A 74 -3.86 -6.34 -28.77
N LEU A 75 -4.29 -5.53 -27.81
CA LEU A 75 -5.65 -5.01 -27.74
C LEU A 75 -5.95 -3.92 -28.78
N GLY A 76 -7.24 -3.76 -29.08
CA GLY A 76 -7.75 -2.65 -29.90
C GLY A 76 -7.65 -1.30 -29.18
N GLU A 77 -7.70 -0.21 -29.94
CA GLU A 77 -7.42 1.14 -29.43
C GLU A 77 -8.39 1.59 -28.32
N ALA A 78 -9.67 1.22 -28.43
CA ALA A 78 -10.67 1.49 -27.39
C ALA A 78 -10.34 0.78 -26.07
N GLN A 79 -9.95 -0.48 -26.13
CA GLN A 79 -9.57 -1.27 -24.95
C GLN A 79 -8.29 -0.72 -24.29
N LYS A 80 -7.28 -0.37 -25.11
CA LYS A 80 -6.05 0.27 -24.63
C LYS A 80 -6.33 1.60 -23.93
N THR A 81 -7.25 2.40 -24.49
CA THR A 81 -7.68 3.67 -23.87
C THR A 81 -8.34 3.42 -22.52
N ARG A 82 -9.18 2.39 -22.41
CA ARG A 82 -9.81 2.04 -21.13
C ARG A 82 -8.82 1.52 -20.10
N ILE A 83 -7.87 0.66 -20.47
CA ILE A 83 -6.80 0.20 -19.55
C ILE A 83 -6.00 1.39 -19.00
N LYS A 84 -5.64 2.36 -19.84
CA LYS A 84 -4.94 3.58 -19.37
C LYS A 84 -5.75 4.32 -18.32
N ALA A 85 -7.05 4.53 -18.56
CA ALA A 85 -7.93 5.17 -17.60
C ALA A 85 -8.04 4.37 -16.29
N ILE A 86 -8.23 3.05 -16.38
CA ILE A 86 -8.28 2.16 -15.21
C ILE A 86 -6.99 2.25 -14.40
N ALA A 87 -5.82 2.21 -15.04
CA ALA A 87 -4.53 2.30 -14.36
C ALA A 87 -4.39 3.61 -13.57
N THR A 88 -4.78 4.75 -14.16
CA THR A 88 -4.77 6.06 -13.48
C THR A 88 -5.76 6.09 -12.30
N GLU A 89 -6.99 5.61 -12.49
CA GLU A 89 -8.01 5.55 -11.44
C GLU A 89 -7.58 4.65 -10.27
N LEU A 90 -7.04 3.46 -10.58
CA LEU A 90 -6.54 2.53 -9.59
C LEU A 90 -5.39 3.13 -8.78
N ALA A 91 -4.42 3.76 -9.45
CA ALA A 91 -3.30 4.40 -8.76
C ALA A 91 -3.74 5.49 -7.78
N ALA A 92 -4.71 6.32 -8.18
CA ALA A 92 -5.25 7.35 -7.29
C ALA A 92 -5.99 6.75 -6.08
N LEU A 93 -6.79 5.70 -6.30
CA LEU A 93 -7.53 5.02 -5.25
C LEU A 93 -6.63 4.27 -4.27
N THR A 94 -5.60 3.57 -4.74
CA THR A 94 -4.66 2.81 -3.90
C THR A 94 -3.74 3.74 -3.10
N GLN A 95 -3.35 4.88 -3.68
CA GLN A 95 -2.63 5.92 -2.97
C GLN A 95 -3.49 6.49 -1.83
N LYS A 96 -4.73 6.91 -2.13
CA LYS A 96 -5.66 7.40 -1.11
C LYS A 96 -5.91 6.36 -0.01
N PHE A 97 -6.04 5.09 -0.37
CA PHE A 97 -6.21 4.01 0.59
C PHE A 97 -5.03 3.92 1.57
N SER A 98 -3.82 4.00 1.04
CA SER A 98 -2.57 3.91 1.82
C SER A 98 -2.41 5.11 2.75
N GLU A 99 -2.70 6.32 2.26
CA GLU A 99 -2.68 7.55 3.06
C GLU A 99 -3.70 7.51 4.20
N GLN A 100 -4.95 7.15 3.92
CA GLN A 100 -6.00 7.02 4.94
C GLN A 100 -5.62 5.98 6.00
N ALA A 101 -5.02 4.85 5.60
CA ALA A 101 -4.56 3.84 6.54
C ALA A 101 -3.43 4.35 7.45
N LEU A 102 -2.46 5.08 6.89
CA LEU A 102 -1.36 5.66 7.65
C LEU A 102 -1.87 6.75 8.62
N ASP A 103 -2.72 7.65 8.13
CA ASP A 103 -3.24 8.75 8.94
C ASP A 103 -4.15 8.24 10.05
N ALA A 104 -5.00 7.24 9.79
CA ALA A 104 -5.81 6.59 10.81
C ALA A 104 -4.95 5.94 11.91
N LYS A 105 -3.83 5.30 11.54
CA LYS A 105 -2.89 4.73 12.52
C LYS A 105 -2.21 5.81 13.37
N ASN A 106 -1.84 6.93 12.75
CA ASN A 106 -1.15 8.03 13.43
C ASN A 106 -2.09 8.86 14.31
N ALA A 107 -3.37 8.96 13.96
CA ALA A 107 -4.35 9.76 14.68
C ALA A 107 -4.82 9.10 15.98
N TRP A 108 -4.80 7.77 16.08
CA TRP A 108 -5.24 7.08 17.28
C TRP A 108 -4.11 6.98 18.31
N THR A 109 -4.37 7.53 19.49
CA THR A 109 -3.57 7.35 20.70
C THR A 109 -4.50 7.14 21.90
N LEU A 110 -4.03 6.39 22.88
CA LEU A 110 -4.64 6.26 24.19
C LEU A 110 -3.61 6.70 25.23
N VAL A 111 -3.91 7.77 25.95
CA VAL A 111 -3.08 8.27 27.05
C VAL A 111 -3.69 7.79 28.35
N LEU A 112 -2.89 7.14 29.19
CA LEU A 112 -3.22 6.80 30.56
C LEU A 112 -2.54 7.80 31.48
N ASP A 113 -3.31 8.39 32.41
CA ASP A 113 -2.81 9.41 33.33
C ASP A 113 -1.93 8.84 34.46
N ASP A 114 -1.99 7.54 34.70
CA ASP A 114 -1.19 6.81 35.67
C ASP A 114 -0.97 5.34 35.24
N ASP A 115 -0.29 4.55 36.07
CA ASP A 115 0.08 3.16 35.85
C ASP A 115 -0.99 2.14 36.32
N SER A 116 -2.13 2.61 36.86
CA SER A 116 -3.13 1.74 37.51
C SER A 116 -3.70 0.65 36.60
N ARG A 117 -3.64 0.86 35.28
CA ARG A 117 -4.13 -0.06 34.25
C ARG A 117 -3.04 -0.88 33.57
N LEU A 118 -1.79 -0.77 34.02
CA LEU A 118 -0.62 -1.39 33.40
C LEU A 118 -0.14 -2.67 34.11
N SER A 119 -0.90 -3.18 35.07
CA SER A 119 -0.62 -4.47 35.70
C SER A 119 -0.48 -5.58 34.66
N GLY A 120 0.51 -6.46 34.89
CA GLY A 120 0.89 -7.55 34.00
C GLY A 120 1.90 -7.17 32.91
N LEU A 121 2.00 -5.89 32.50
CA LEU A 121 3.02 -5.48 31.50
C LEU A 121 4.44 -5.66 32.04
N PRO A 122 5.38 -6.20 31.24
CA PRO A 122 6.80 -6.14 31.55
C PRO A 122 7.27 -4.70 31.76
N GLU A 123 8.23 -4.49 32.65
CA GLU A 123 8.78 -3.17 32.97
C GLU A 123 9.29 -2.43 31.71
N SER A 124 9.94 -3.16 30.79
CA SER A 124 10.39 -2.60 29.51
C SER A 124 9.26 -2.06 28.64
N ALA A 125 8.06 -2.66 28.71
CA ALA A 125 6.89 -2.18 28.01
C ALA A 125 6.32 -0.91 28.67
N GLN A 126 6.29 -0.87 30.00
CA GLN A 126 5.84 0.32 30.72
C GLN A 126 6.76 1.52 30.46
N GLU A 127 8.07 1.31 30.49
CA GLU A 127 9.07 2.34 30.15
C GLU A 127 8.90 2.81 28.70
N MET A 128 8.68 1.90 27.74
CA MET A 128 8.40 2.27 26.36
C MET A 128 7.16 3.17 26.23
N LEU A 129 6.06 2.85 26.92
CA LEU A 129 4.84 3.66 26.90
C LEU A 129 5.06 5.05 27.54
N LEU A 130 5.86 5.14 28.60
CA LEU A 130 6.28 6.39 29.21
C LEU A 130 7.15 7.22 28.25
N GLN A 131 8.17 6.62 27.65
CA GLN A 131 9.05 7.29 26.69
C GLN A 131 8.27 7.80 25.47
N ASN A 132 7.26 7.06 25.00
CA ASN A 132 6.36 7.52 23.95
C ASN A 132 5.57 8.78 24.36
N ALA A 133 5.08 8.83 25.61
CA ALA A 133 4.39 10.00 26.13
C ALA A 133 5.33 11.21 26.28
N ILE A 134 6.56 11.00 26.77
CA ILE A 134 7.59 12.04 26.89
C ILE A 134 7.96 12.60 25.51
N HIS A 135 8.20 11.74 24.51
CA HIS A 135 8.49 12.19 23.14
C HIS A 135 7.36 13.00 22.50
N LYS A 136 6.11 12.79 22.96
CA LYS A 136 4.93 13.57 22.54
C LYS A 136 4.68 14.81 23.41
N GLY A 137 5.52 15.07 24.41
CA GLY A 137 5.37 16.21 25.33
C GLY A 137 4.19 16.08 26.30
N LEU A 138 3.71 14.84 26.53
CA LEU A 138 2.53 14.57 27.36
C LEU A 138 2.88 14.15 28.80
N ALA A 139 4.14 13.79 29.05
CA ALA A 139 4.64 13.31 30.34
C ALA A 139 6.03 13.87 30.63
N THR A 140 6.41 13.86 31.91
CA THR A 140 7.80 13.94 32.37
C THR A 140 8.09 12.74 33.27
N LYS A 141 9.34 12.57 33.71
CA LYS A 141 9.67 11.50 34.67
C LYS A 141 8.99 11.73 36.03
N GLU A 142 8.74 12.99 36.38
CA GLU A 142 8.13 13.43 37.63
C GLU A 142 6.60 13.44 37.57
N ASN A 143 6.03 13.48 36.37
CA ASN A 143 4.59 13.38 36.11
C ASN A 143 4.34 12.37 34.98
N PRO A 144 4.47 11.06 35.28
CA PRO A 144 4.43 10.02 34.26
C PRO A 144 3.01 9.90 33.68
N LYS A 145 2.95 9.78 32.36
CA LYS A 145 1.78 9.31 31.61
C LYS A 145 2.24 8.25 30.64
N TYR A 146 1.32 7.38 30.21
CA TYR A 146 1.64 6.27 29.34
C TYR A 146 0.87 6.38 28.04
N LEU A 147 1.60 6.44 26.92
CA LEU A 147 1.00 6.59 25.59
C LEU A 147 1.03 5.26 24.85
N ILE A 148 -0.16 4.72 24.60
CA ILE A 148 -0.38 3.57 23.73
C ILE A 148 -0.80 4.10 22.36
N ASN A 149 -0.19 3.57 21.29
CA ASN A 149 -0.49 3.92 19.91
C ASN A 149 -0.55 2.64 19.04
N HIS A 150 -0.68 2.80 17.73
CA HIS A 150 -0.77 1.67 16.81
C HIS A 150 0.57 0.98 16.47
N GLN A 151 1.70 1.42 17.04
CA GLN A 151 2.98 0.74 16.83
C GLN A 151 2.90 -0.70 17.37
N GLU A 152 3.45 -1.63 16.59
CA GLU A 152 3.34 -3.06 16.87
C GLU A 152 3.85 -3.44 18.27
N PRO A 153 4.99 -2.93 18.76
CA PRO A 153 5.46 -3.23 20.11
C PRO A 153 4.48 -2.83 21.22
N CYS A 154 3.80 -1.67 21.07
CA CYS A 154 2.80 -1.20 22.04
C CYS A 154 1.59 -2.15 22.09
N LYS A 155 1.06 -2.49 20.92
CA LYS A 155 -0.11 -3.38 20.83
C LYS A 155 0.20 -4.78 21.36
N ILE A 156 1.32 -5.37 20.95
CA ILE A 156 1.72 -6.71 21.40
C ILE A 156 1.87 -6.72 22.93
N ALA A 157 2.52 -5.72 23.51
CA ALA A 157 2.69 -5.65 24.96
C ALA A 157 1.34 -5.64 25.70
N VAL A 158 0.41 -4.76 25.29
CA VAL A 158 -0.89 -4.66 25.94
C VAL A 158 -1.74 -5.91 25.73
N LEU A 159 -1.84 -6.40 24.49
CA LEU A 159 -2.71 -7.54 24.16
C LEU A 159 -2.21 -8.86 24.76
N THR A 160 -0.90 -9.00 24.96
CA THR A 160 -0.30 -10.22 25.51
C THR A 160 -0.28 -10.22 27.03
N TYR A 161 0.05 -9.08 27.66
CA TYR A 161 0.44 -9.06 29.06
C TYR A 161 -0.45 -8.23 29.99
N ALA A 162 -1.27 -7.29 29.49
CA ALA A 162 -2.11 -6.48 30.38
C ALA A 162 -3.13 -7.35 31.11
N ASP A 163 -3.24 -7.21 32.42
CA ASP A 163 -4.29 -7.89 33.21
C ASP A 163 -5.67 -7.24 32.99
N ASP A 164 -5.71 -5.92 32.75
CA ASP A 164 -6.93 -5.17 32.46
C ASP A 164 -7.56 -5.58 31.12
N ALA A 165 -8.70 -6.28 31.21
CA ALA A 165 -9.45 -6.77 30.05
C ALA A 165 -10.06 -5.66 29.20
N ASP A 166 -10.44 -4.54 29.80
CA ASP A 166 -11.00 -3.40 29.07
C ASP A 166 -9.92 -2.61 28.36
N LEU A 167 -8.70 -2.56 28.90
CA LEU A 167 -7.54 -2.03 28.20
C LEU A 167 -7.23 -2.87 26.96
N ARG A 168 -7.17 -4.21 27.11
CA ARG A 168 -7.01 -5.13 25.97
C ARG A 168 -8.11 -4.95 24.93
N ARG A 169 -9.37 -4.86 25.36
CA ARG A 169 -10.53 -4.64 24.48
C ARG A 169 -10.39 -3.34 23.71
N THR A 170 -10.03 -2.24 24.37
CA THR A 170 -9.86 -0.92 23.76
C THR A 170 -8.78 -0.95 22.68
N VAL A 171 -7.61 -1.51 22.98
CA VAL A 171 -6.50 -1.61 22.02
C VAL A 171 -6.84 -2.55 20.85
N TRP A 172 -7.49 -3.69 21.12
CA TRP A 172 -7.93 -4.61 20.07
C TRP A 172 -8.95 -3.94 19.14
N GLN A 173 -9.98 -3.31 19.70
CA GLN A 173 -11.00 -2.59 18.94
C GLN A 173 -10.39 -1.49 18.08
N ALA A 174 -9.44 -0.71 18.59
CA ALA A 174 -8.72 0.25 17.79
C ALA A 174 -8.00 -0.43 16.62
N SER A 175 -7.29 -1.54 16.87
CA SER A 175 -6.47 -2.20 15.85
C SER A 175 -7.28 -2.78 14.68
N VAL A 176 -8.48 -3.32 14.95
CA VAL A 176 -9.37 -3.87 13.90
C VAL A 176 -10.25 -2.81 13.22
N ASN A 177 -10.21 -1.57 13.71
CA ASN A 177 -10.98 -0.45 13.18
C ASN A 177 -10.15 0.63 12.46
N VAL A 178 -8.86 0.37 12.22
CA VAL A 178 -8.00 1.25 11.41
C VAL A 178 -8.66 1.55 10.07
N ALA A 179 -8.79 2.84 9.77
CA ALA A 179 -9.35 3.37 8.53
C ALA A 179 -10.78 2.87 8.19
N ARG A 180 -11.64 2.65 9.20
CA ARG A 180 -13.05 2.24 9.00
C ARG A 180 -14.07 3.34 9.32
N GLN A 181 -13.61 4.54 9.65
CA GLN A 181 -14.45 5.66 10.08
C GLN A 181 -13.91 6.98 9.54
N ALA A 182 -14.78 7.98 9.44
CA ALA A 182 -14.37 9.33 9.04
C ALA A 182 -13.36 9.92 10.04
N PRO A 183 -12.39 10.73 9.60
CA PRO A 183 -12.19 11.20 8.22
C PRO A 183 -11.43 10.22 7.29
N TYR A 184 -10.96 9.08 7.82
CA TYR A 184 -10.07 8.15 7.13
C TYR A 184 -10.77 6.84 6.70
N ASP A 185 -11.98 6.91 6.16
CA ASP A 185 -12.77 5.72 5.84
C ASP A 185 -12.40 5.10 4.48
N ASN A 186 -11.74 3.94 4.53
CA ASN A 186 -11.34 3.16 3.36
C ASN A 186 -12.44 2.26 2.79
N ARG A 187 -13.53 2.00 3.53
CA ARG A 187 -14.59 1.08 3.10
C ARG A 187 -15.19 1.44 1.74
N PRO A 188 -15.42 2.72 1.40
CA PRO A 188 -15.95 3.10 0.08
C PRO A 188 -14.93 2.97 -1.07
N LEU A 189 -13.63 2.91 -0.77
CA LEU A 189 -12.58 2.77 -1.80
C LEU A 189 -12.43 1.32 -2.27
N ILE A 190 -12.56 0.36 -1.35
CA ILE A 190 -12.40 -1.08 -1.63
C ILE A 190 -13.27 -1.57 -2.80
N PRO A 191 -14.60 -1.37 -2.84
CA PRO A 191 -15.41 -1.88 -3.94
C PRO A 191 -15.07 -1.22 -5.28
N LYS A 192 -14.61 0.04 -5.28
CA LYS A 192 -14.15 0.72 -6.51
C LYS A 192 -12.86 0.09 -7.05
N ILE A 193 -11.90 -0.16 -6.16
CA ILE A 193 -10.65 -0.85 -6.51
C ILE A 193 -10.93 -2.25 -7.06
N LEU A 194 -11.80 -3.02 -6.40
CA LEU A 194 -12.16 -4.37 -6.84
C LEU A 194 -12.88 -4.37 -8.20
N ALA A 195 -13.80 -3.43 -8.42
CA ALA A 195 -14.50 -3.30 -9.69
C ALA A 195 -13.53 -2.99 -10.85
N LEU A 196 -12.63 -2.02 -10.66
CA LEU A 196 -11.63 -1.64 -11.66
C LEU A 196 -10.66 -2.79 -11.98
N ARG A 197 -10.19 -3.52 -10.96
CA ARG A 197 -9.34 -4.71 -11.14
C ARG A 197 -10.05 -5.81 -11.93
N GLN A 198 -11.33 -6.05 -11.63
CA GLN A 198 -12.11 -7.05 -12.35
C GLN A 198 -12.37 -6.63 -13.80
N GLU A 199 -12.62 -5.35 -14.05
CA GLU A 199 -12.78 -4.80 -15.40
C GLU A 199 -11.48 -4.93 -16.22
N GLU A 200 -10.34 -4.57 -15.64
CA GLU A 200 -9.02 -4.73 -16.25
C GLU A 200 -8.76 -6.18 -16.67
N ALA A 201 -8.98 -7.13 -15.76
CA ALA A 201 -8.83 -8.55 -16.04
C ALA A 201 -9.69 -9.02 -17.21
N GLN A 202 -10.96 -8.59 -17.28
CA GLN A 202 -11.86 -8.95 -18.36
C GLN A 202 -11.41 -8.36 -19.71
N ILE A 203 -10.92 -7.12 -19.73
CA ILE A 203 -10.38 -6.51 -20.95
C ILE A 203 -9.16 -7.29 -21.45
N LEU A 204 -8.33 -7.80 -20.53
CA LEU A 204 -7.16 -8.62 -20.81
C LEU A 204 -7.49 -10.11 -21.08
N GLY A 205 -8.77 -10.48 -21.14
CA GLY A 205 -9.21 -11.84 -21.47
C GLY A 205 -9.08 -12.86 -20.33
N LYS A 206 -8.98 -12.39 -19.09
CA LYS A 206 -8.93 -13.21 -17.87
C LYS A 206 -10.31 -13.28 -17.21
N ALA A 207 -10.62 -14.39 -16.53
CA ALA A 207 -11.90 -14.56 -15.84
C ALA A 207 -11.95 -13.67 -14.58
N HIS A 208 -10.87 -13.66 -13.81
CA HIS A 208 -10.74 -12.86 -12.60
C HIS A 208 -9.37 -12.18 -12.51
N PHE A 209 -9.28 -11.12 -11.70
CA PHE A 209 -8.01 -10.43 -11.44
C PHE A 209 -6.89 -11.36 -10.93
N PRO A 210 -7.14 -12.36 -10.07
CA PRO A 210 -6.11 -13.33 -9.69
C PRO A 210 -5.52 -14.15 -10.85
N ASP A 211 -6.22 -14.28 -11.98
CA ASP A 211 -5.70 -15.01 -13.16
C ASP A 211 -4.80 -14.12 -14.04
N HIS A 212 -4.75 -12.81 -13.73
CA HIS A 212 -3.88 -11.84 -14.37
C HIS A 212 -2.54 -11.67 -13.64
N ILE A 213 -2.53 -11.79 -12.31
CA ILE A 213 -1.36 -11.56 -11.44
C ILE A 213 -0.57 -12.82 -11.14
#